data_AF-A0A1N7KML1-F1
#
_entry.id   AF-A0A1N7KML1-F1
#
_cell.length_a   1.000
_cell.length_b   1.000
_cell.length_c   1.000
_cell.angle_alpha   90.00
_cell.angle_beta   90.00
_cell.angle_gamma   90.00
#
_symmetry.space_group_name_H-M   'P 1'
#
loop_
_entity.id
_entity.type
_entity.pdbx_description
1 polymer ?
#
loop_
_entity_poly.entity_id
_entity_poly.type
_entity_poly.pdbx_seq_one_letter_code
_entity_poly.pdbx_strand_id
1 'polypeptide(L)'
;MEDQNTKDWESLFKEEFENIDRQNQYIERGKLGGRPKISEPKSERLALRFTPFEMKKLKERADKKNLKLTDYSRIILLEKQLPDYEKNILLTEYATNFRRIGNYMKKEMFTEKERADLLKEIEEAIKGIKTQVKW
;
A
#
# COMPACT_ATOMS: atom_id res chain seq x y z
N MET A 1 -54.54 -24.73 -18.69
CA MET A 1 -53.16 -24.49 -19.18
C MET A 1 -52.78 -23.11 -18.71
N GLU A 2 -52.14 -22.94 -17.54
CA GLU A 2 -51.81 -21.58 -17.04
C GLU A 2 -50.69 -21.51 -15.98
N ASP A 3 -49.87 -22.54 -15.79
CA ASP A 3 -48.86 -22.57 -14.69
C ASP A 3 -47.38 -22.54 -15.13
N GLN A 4 -47.09 -22.29 -16.41
CA GLN A 4 -45.71 -22.32 -16.93
C GLN A 4 -45.03 -20.97 -17.04
N ASN A 5 -45.76 -19.85 -16.90
CA ASN A 5 -45.20 -18.52 -17.20
C ASN A 5 -44.67 -17.74 -15.98
N THR A 6 -44.97 -18.17 -14.74
CA THR A 6 -44.55 -17.46 -13.51
C THR A 6 -43.13 -17.78 -13.06
N LYS A 7 -42.61 -18.97 -13.41
CA LYS A 7 -41.25 -19.41 -13.03
C LYS A 7 -40.13 -18.68 -13.76
N ASP A 8 -40.39 -18.17 -14.96
CA ASP A 8 -39.41 -17.41 -15.75
C ASP A 8 -39.17 -15.98 -15.21
N TRP A 9 -40.17 -15.38 -14.56
CA TRP A 9 -40.01 -14.04 -13.99
C TRP A 9 -39.18 -14.04 -12.71
N GLU A 10 -39.33 -15.06 -11.85
CA GLU A 10 -38.56 -15.17 -10.61
C GLU A 10 -37.07 -15.49 -10.85
N SER A 11 -36.75 -16.25 -11.89
CA SER A 11 -35.36 -16.52 -12.29
C SER A 11 -34.70 -15.27 -12.89
N LEU A 12 -35.40 -14.54 -13.77
CA LEU A 12 -34.93 -13.25 -14.31
C LEU A 12 -34.64 -12.23 -13.20
N PHE A 13 -35.54 -12.10 -12.22
CA PHE A 13 -35.34 -11.18 -11.09
C PHE A 13 -34.15 -11.58 -10.19
N LYS A 14 -33.91 -12.88 -9.98
CA LYS A 14 -32.73 -13.35 -9.24
C LYS A 14 -31.44 -13.06 -9.99
N GLU A 15 -31.41 -13.29 -11.30
CA GLU A 15 -30.25 -12.98 -12.13
C GLU A 15 -29.95 -11.48 -12.17
N GLU A 16 -30.97 -10.63 -12.25
CA GLU A 16 -30.82 -9.18 -12.14
C GLU A 16 -30.29 -8.75 -10.77
N PHE A 17 -30.82 -9.31 -9.67
CA PHE A 17 -30.33 -9.03 -8.32
C PHE A 17 -28.88 -9.47 -8.13
N GLU A 18 -28.50 -10.66 -8.58
CA GLU A 18 -27.12 -11.15 -8.50
C GLU A 18 -26.15 -10.34 -9.37
N ASN A 19 -26.61 -9.81 -10.51
CA ASN A 19 -25.82 -8.94 -11.37
C ASN A 19 -25.63 -7.55 -10.73
N ILE A 20 -26.68 -6.98 -10.13
CA ILE A 20 -26.60 -5.72 -9.38
C ILE A 20 -25.66 -5.88 -8.18
N ASP A 21 -25.74 -6.99 -7.46
CA ASP A 21 -24.92 -7.23 -6.27
C ASP A 21 -23.44 -7.45 -6.64
N ARG A 22 -23.16 -8.17 -7.74
CA ARG A 22 -21.81 -8.24 -8.32
C ARG A 22 -21.30 -6.86 -8.72
N GLN A 23 -22.11 -6.06 -9.39
CA GLN A 23 -21.72 -4.72 -9.83
C GLN A 23 -21.44 -3.78 -8.65
N ASN A 24 -22.24 -3.85 -7.59
CA ASN A 24 -22.00 -3.14 -6.34
C ASN A 24 -20.70 -3.59 -5.66
N GLN A 25 -20.40 -4.89 -5.64
CA GLN A 25 -19.12 -5.41 -5.14
C GLN A 25 -17.92 -4.91 -5.94
N TYR A 26 -18.03 -4.75 -7.27
CA TYR A 26 -16.97 -4.15 -8.09
C TYR A 26 -16.77 -2.66 -7.82
N ILE A 27 -17.86 -1.91 -7.59
CA ILE A 27 -17.80 -0.49 -7.23
C ILE A 27 -17.15 -0.31 -5.84
N GLU A 28 -17.53 -1.12 -4.86
CA GLU A 28 -16.94 -1.13 -3.52
C GLU A 28 -15.45 -1.51 -3.56
N ARG A 29 -15.08 -2.53 -4.34
CA ARG A 29 -13.67 -2.91 -4.56
C ARG A 29 -12.88 -1.84 -5.32
N GLY A 30 -13.50 -1.13 -6.25
CA GLY A 30 -12.90 0.01 -6.96
C GLY A 30 -12.62 1.20 -6.03
N LYS A 31 -13.49 1.47 -5.06
CA LYS A 31 -13.29 2.50 -4.02
C LYS A 31 -12.11 2.18 -3.08
N LEU A 32 -11.77 0.90 -2.92
CA LEU A 32 -10.60 0.45 -2.13
C LEU A 32 -9.26 0.60 -2.86
N GLY A 33 -9.27 0.89 -4.17
CA GLY A 33 -8.05 0.96 -5.01
C GLY A 33 -7.33 2.31 -5.04
N GLY A 34 -7.89 3.35 -4.40
CA GLY A 34 -7.26 4.68 -4.34
C GLY A 34 -6.11 4.73 -3.34
N ARG A 35 -5.01 5.43 -3.68
CA ARG A 35 -3.96 5.75 -2.69
C ARG A 35 -4.62 6.56 -1.56
N PRO A 36 -4.54 6.13 -0.30
CA PRO A 36 -5.13 6.87 0.81
C PRO A 36 -4.58 8.30 0.81
N LYS A 37 -5.48 9.28 0.88
CA LYS A 37 -5.10 10.70 0.98
C LYS A 37 -4.31 10.84 2.28
N ILE A 38 -3.08 11.35 2.19
CA ILE A 38 -2.31 11.74 3.36
C ILE A 38 -3.18 12.75 4.12
N SER A 39 -3.43 12.49 5.41
CA SER A 39 -4.40 13.22 6.23
C SER A 39 -4.15 14.72 6.27
N GLU A 40 -2.92 15.15 6.00
CA GLU A 40 -2.52 16.54 6.02
C GLU A 40 -1.59 16.88 4.84
N PRO A 41 -2.08 17.64 3.84
CA PRO A 41 -1.24 18.09 2.74
C PRO A 41 -0.22 19.14 3.24
N LYS A 42 0.95 19.19 2.58
CA LYS A 42 1.98 20.21 2.86
C LYS A 42 1.49 21.58 2.37
N SER A 43 0.88 22.37 3.25
CA SER A 43 0.29 23.69 2.94
C SER A 43 1.24 24.86 3.22
N GLU A 44 2.05 24.77 4.26
CA GLU A 44 2.93 25.86 4.71
C GLU A 44 4.22 25.97 3.88
N ARG A 45 4.66 27.21 3.65
CA ARG A 45 5.85 27.54 2.84
C ARG A 45 6.90 28.28 3.66
N LEU A 46 8.14 27.81 3.58
CA LEU A 46 9.34 28.49 4.10
C LEU A 46 10.13 29.08 2.93
N ALA A 47 10.44 30.39 2.99
CA ALA A 47 11.27 31.08 1.98
C ALA A 47 12.62 31.45 2.60
N LEU A 48 13.71 30.96 2.00
CA LEU A 48 15.09 31.23 2.42
C LEU A 48 15.86 31.84 1.25
N ARG A 49 16.71 32.83 1.52
CA ARG A 49 17.63 33.40 0.54
C ARG A 49 19.02 32.82 0.79
N PHE A 50 19.67 32.36 -0.27
CA PHE A 50 21.02 31.79 -0.24
C PHE A 50 21.92 32.54 -1.20
N THR A 51 23.20 32.62 -0.87
CA THR A 51 24.22 33.03 -1.82
C THR A 51 24.41 31.96 -2.91
N PRO A 52 24.97 32.30 -4.09
CA PRO A 52 25.24 31.33 -5.15
C PRO A 52 26.13 30.16 -4.69
N PHE A 53 27.10 30.43 -3.83
CA PHE A 53 28.02 29.44 -3.28
C PHE A 53 27.32 28.44 -2.35
N GLU A 54 26.49 28.94 -1.43
CA GLU A 54 25.71 28.10 -0.52
C GLU A 54 24.73 27.21 -1.28
N MET A 55 24.07 27.77 -2.30
CA MET A 55 23.14 27.03 -3.14
C MET A 55 23.84 25.90 -3.91
N LYS A 56 25.04 26.15 -4.45
CA LYS A 56 25.84 25.12 -5.13
C LYS A 56 26.17 23.97 -4.19
N LYS A 57 26.63 24.26 -2.98
CA LYS A 57 26.96 23.26 -1.95
C LYS A 57 25.76 22.42 -1.54
N LEU A 58 24.57 23.01 -1.45
CA LEU A 58 23.34 22.27 -1.14
C LEU A 58 22.93 21.35 -2.29
N LYS A 59 23.03 21.81 -3.53
CA LYS A 59 22.75 20.97 -4.71
C LYS A 59 23.71 19.79 -4.80
N GLU A 60 25.01 20.02 -4.73
CA GLU A 60 26.00 18.93 -4.78
C GLU A 60 25.78 17.87 -3.69
N ARG A 61 25.39 18.28 -2.48
CA ARG A 61 25.08 17.35 -1.39
C ARG A 61 23.76 16.59 -1.61
N ALA A 62 22.77 17.22 -2.22
CA ALA A 62 21.51 16.58 -2.58
C ALA A 62 21.73 15.56 -3.72
N ASP A 63 22.50 15.95 -4.74
CA ASP A 63 22.83 15.13 -5.91
C ASP A 63 23.62 13.89 -5.52
N LYS A 64 24.62 14.02 -4.62
CA LYS A 64 25.36 12.87 -4.07
C LYS A 64 24.47 11.83 -3.38
N LYS A 65 23.30 12.24 -2.90
CA LYS A 65 22.33 11.39 -2.20
C LYS A 65 21.15 11.01 -3.08
N ASN A 66 21.15 11.38 -4.36
CA ASN A 66 20.02 11.22 -5.29
C ASN A 66 18.69 11.78 -4.74
N LEU A 67 18.76 12.86 -3.97
CA LEU A 67 17.59 13.51 -3.36
C LEU A 67 17.24 14.80 -4.09
N LYS A 68 15.94 15.12 -4.18
CA LYS A 68 15.52 16.47 -4.57
C LYS A 68 15.96 17.46 -3.50
N LEU A 69 16.40 18.64 -3.94
CA LEU A 69 16.86 19.72 -3.05
C LEU A 69 15.83 20.05 -1.95
N THR A 70 14.53 20.02 -2.27
CA THR A 70 13.45 20.28 -1.33
C THR A 70 13.36 19.22 -0.24
N ASP A 71 13.48 17.95 -0.61
CA ASP A 71 13.40 16.84 0.35
C ASP A 71 14.66 16.78 1.21
N TYR A 72 15.82 16.98 0.59
CA TYR A 72 17.10 17.10 1.29
C TYR A 72 17.10 18.25 2.30
N SER A 73 16.58 19.42 1.92
CA SER A 73 16.48 20.58 2.82
C SER A 73 15.57 20.30 4.01
N ARG A 74 14.44 19.62 3.80
CA ARG A 74 13.53 19.23 4.89
C ARG A 74 14.16 18.20 5.83
N ILE A 75 14.94 17.27 5.29
CA ILE A 75 15.65 16.27 6.10
C ILE A 75 16.65 16.97 7.02
N ILE A 76 17.44 17.92 6.49
CA ILE A 76 18.38 18.70 7.30
C ILE A 76 17.64 19.55 8.35
N LEU A 77 16.63 20.32 7.94
CA LEU A 77 15.92 21.26 8.82
C LEU A 77 15.15 20.56 9.95
N LEU A 78 14.70 19.34 9.72
CA LEU A 78 13.95 18.54 10.70
C LEU A 78 14.80 17.47 11.38
N GLU A 79 16.12 17.48 11.16
CA GLU A 79 17.09 16.49 11.66
C GLU A 79 16.64 15.04 11.43
N LYS A 80 15.96 14.80 10.31
CA LYS A 80 15.45 13.45 9.98
C LYS A 80 16.61 12.57 9.55
N GLN A 81 16.51 11.29 9.87
CA GLN A 81 17.41 10.29 9.32
C GLN A 81 17.20 10.20 7.81
N LEU A 82 18.31 10.09 7.07
CA LEU A 82 18.25 9.83 5.64
C LEU A 82 17.68 8.43 5.42
N PRO A 83 16.69 8.28 4.54
CA PRO A 83 16.20 6.97 4.18
C PRO A 83 17.30 6.15 3.51
N ASP A 84 17.53 4.95 4.02
CA ASP A 84 18.37 3.96 3.37
C ASP A 84 17.54 3.23 2.31
N TYR A 85 17.62 3.74 1.07
CA TYR A 85 16.78 3.29 -0.03
C TYR A 85 16.98 1.80 -0.33
N GLU A 86 18.21 1.32 -0.37
CA GLU A 86 18.51 -0.08 -0.70
C GLU A 86 17.96 -1.02 0.38
N LYS A 87 18.21 -0.69 1.65
CA LYS A 87 17.67 -1.45 2.78
C LYS A 87 16.14 -1.46 2.78
N ASN A 88 15.50 -0.32 2.53
CA ASN A 88 14.04 -0.23 2.48
C ASN A 88 13.43 -1.04 1.33
N ILE A 89 14.09 -1.06 0.16
CA ILE A 89 13.68 -1.89 -0.98
C ILE A 89 13.75 -3.37 -0.59
N LEU A 90 14.90 -3.82 -0.07
CA LEU A 90 15.09 -5.22 0.37
C LEU A 90 14.05 -5.63 1.42
N LEU A 91 13.81 -4.80 2.44
CA LEU A 91 12.79 -5.05 3.45
C LEU A 91 11.39 -5.16 2.83
N THR A 92 11.06 -4.31 1.86
CA THR A 92 9.77 -4.35 1.16
C THR A 92 9.63 -5.63 0.32
N GLU A 93 10.70 -6.08 -0.33
CA GLU A 93 10.73 -7.34 -1.06
C GLU A 93 10.53 -8.54 -0.13
N TYR A 94 11.21 -8.58 1.02
CA TYR A 94 10.99 -9.62 2.03
C TYR A 94 9.55 -9.66 2.51
N ALA A 95 8.96 -8.52 2.87
CA ALA A 95 7.54 -8.45 3.26
C ALA A 95 6.61 -8.99 2.16
N THR A 96 6.93 -8.73 0.88
CA THR A 96 6.18 -9.24 -0.26
C THR A 96 6.32 -10.77 -0.40
N ASN A 97 7.53 -11.29 -0.22
CA ASN A 97 7.79 -12.73 -0.26
C ASN A 97 7.08 -13.47 0.88
N PHE A 98 7.11 -12.96 2.10
CA PHE A 98 6.34 -13.49 3.23
C PHE A 98 4.84 -13.53 2.93
N ARG A 99 4.30 -12.48 2.29
CA ARG A 99 2.90 -12.45 1.86
C ARG A 99 2.57 -13.50 0.80
N ARG A 100 3.48 -13.73 -0.16
CA ARG A 100 3.34 -14.79 -1.17
C ARG A 100 3.34 -16.18 -0.54
N ILE A 101 4.21 -16.42 0.43
CA ILE A 101 4.25 -17.67 1.21
C ILE A 101 2.91 -17.84 1.94
N GLY A 102 2.44 -16.83 2.68
CA GLY A 102 1.13 -16.89 3.35
C GLY A 102 -0.02 -17.17 2.38
N ASN A 103 0.00 -16.60 1.18
CA ASN A 103 -1.00 -16.90 0.16
C ASN A 103 -0.92 -18.33 -0.38
N TYR A 104 0.29 -18.90 -0.50
CA TYR A 104 0.46 -20.29 -0.93
C TYR A 104 -0.05 -21.28 0.13
N MET A 105 0.19 -20.99 1.41
CA MET A 105 -0.33 -21.76 2.55
C MET A 105 -1.86 -21.69 2.68
N LYS A 106 -2.52 -20.79 1.92
CA LYS A 106 -3.98 -20.75 1.86
C LYS A 106 -4.61 -21.85 1.00
N LYS A 107 -3.82 -22.59 0.21
CA LYS A 107 -4.29 -23.74 -0.57
C LYS A 107 -4.51 -24.96 0.33
N GLU A 108 -5.43 -25.84 -0.05
CA GLU A 108 -6.03 -26.93 0.76
C GLU A 108 -5.08 -28.10 1.14
N MET A 109 -3.77 -27.84 1.28
CA MET A 109 -2.77 -28.88 1.60
C MET A 109 -2.42 -28.96 3.10
N PHE A 110 -2.92 -28.04 3.93
CA PHE A 110 -2.56 -27.92 5.35
C PHE A 110 -3.77 -27.99 6.26
N THR A 111 -3.60 -28.51 7.47
CA THR A 111 -4.65 -28.56 8.50
C THR A 111 -4.99 -27.13 8.99
N GLU A 112 -6.25 -26.88 9.34
CA GLU A 112 -6.73 -25.52 9.71
C GLU A 112 -5.96 -24.88 10.87
N LYS A 113 -5.56 -25.67 11.87
CA LYS A 113 -4.79 -25.17 13.04
C LYS A 113 -3.38 -24.74 12.66
N GLU A 114 -2.62 -25.61 12.00
CA GLU A 114 -1.24 -25.30 11.58
C GLU A 114 -1.19 -24.09 10.63
N ARG A 115 -2.21 -23.98 9.77
CA ARG A 115 -2.38 -22.85 8.86
C ARG A 115 -2.62 -21.53 9.61
N ALA A 116 -3.42 -21.54 10.67
CA ALA A 116 -3.73 -20.34 11.43
C ALA A 116 -2.52 -19.81 12.19
N ASP A 117 -1.76 -20.69 12.85
CA ASP A 117 -0.58 -20.32 13.63
C ASP A 117 0.55 -19.77 12.72
N LEU A 118 0.84 -20.44 11.60
CA LEU A 118 1.85 -19.98 10.64
C LEU A 118 1.46 -18.67 9.95
N LEU A 119 0.18 -18.47 9.61
CA LEU A 119 -0.27 -17.20 9.03
C LEU A 119 -0.09 -16.05 10.00
N LYS A 120 -0.30 -16.28 11.30
CA LYS A 120 -0.11 -15.28 12.34
C LYS A 120 1.36 -14.88 12.47
N GLU A 121 2.28 -15.84 12.49
CA GLU A 121 3.73 -15.57 12.52
C GLU A 121 4.18 -14.77 11.28
N ILE A 122 3.68 -15.12 10.10
CA ILE A 122 3.95 -14.40 8.85
C ILE A 122 3.45 -12.95 8.93
N GLU A 123 2.25 -12.72 9.48
CA GLU A 123 1.72 -11.37 9.67
C GLU A 123 2.54 -10.56 10.68
N GLU A 124 2.96 -11.17 11.78
CA GLU A 124 3.83 -10.55 12.78
C GLU A 124 5.20 -10.17 12.18
N ALA A 125 5.81 -11.06 11.39
CA ALA A 125 7.05 -10.79 10.67
C ALA A 125 6.88 -9.61 9.68
N ILE A 126 5.80 -9.60 8.88
CA ILE A 126 5.50 -8.49 7.96
C ILE A 126 5.32 -7.17 8.73
N LYS A 127 4.65 -7.19 9.89
CA LYS A 127 4.45 -6.01 10.73
C LYS A 127 5.77 -5.48 11.29
N GLY A 128 6.64 -6.37 11.76
CA GLY A 128 7.98 -6.03 12.21
C GLY A 128 8.83 -5.38 11.11
N ILE A 129 8.83 -5.98 9.91
CA ILE A 129 9.52 -5.42 8.73
C ILE A 129 9.02 -4.01 8.40
N LYS A 130 7.70 -3.82 8.35
CA LYS A 130 7.10 -2.51 8.03
C LYS A 130 7.45 -1.41 9.05
N THR A 131 7.70 -1.77 10.30
CA THR A 131 8.09 -0.81 11.35
C THR A 131 9.53 -0.33 11.16
N GLN A 132 10.37 -1.16 10.55
CA GLN A 132 11.78 -0.85 10.28
C GLN A 132 12.00 -0.08 8.97
N VAL A 133 11.04 -0.13 8.03
CA VAL A 133 11.10 0.63 6.78
C VAL A 133 10.84 2.10 7.08
N LYS A 134 11.85 2.96 6.86
CA LYS A 134 11.79 4.40 7.09
C LYS A 134 12.13 5.15 5.81
N TRP A 135 11.10 5.66 5.13
CA TRP A 135 11.23 6.49 3.91
C TRP A 135 11.50 7.97 4.22
#